data_AF-A0A8T2MVT0-F1
#
_entry.id   AF-A0A8T2MVT0-F1
#
_cell.length_a   1.000
_cell.length_b   1.000
_cell.length_c   1.000
_cell.angle_alpha   90.00
_cell.angle_beta   90.00
_cell.angle_gamma   90.00
#
_symmetry.space_group_name_H-M   'P 1'
#
loop_
_entity.id
_entity.type
_entity.pdbx_description
1 polymer ?
#
loop_
_entity_poly.entity_id
_entity_poly.type
_entity_poly.pdbx_seq_one_letter_code
_entity_poly.pdbx_strand_id
1 'polypeptide(L)'
;MHFLTVFWKVLFACVPPTEYWNGWACFVVSISVIGLLTAIIGDLASHFGCTVGLRDTVTAVVFVALGTSIPDTFASKVAATQDQYADASVGNVTGSNAVNVFLGIGVAWSVAAVYWRVKGEQFRVDPGSLAFSVTLFTIFAFICMAVLLSGVALGAQWATGELDPAPLCSMWPFAPEEQLGDLTADAEYRCDMHKGEMTPASRS
;
A
#
# COMPACT_ATOMS: atom_id res chain seq x y z
N MET A 1 -21.16 -5.58 17.79
CA MET A 1 -20.49 -4.76 16.75
C MET A 1 -20.87 -3.28 16.78
N HIS A 2 -22.00 -2.87 17.37
CA HIS A 2 -22.39 -1.45 17.41
C HIS A 2 -21.53 -0.61 18.40
N PHE A 3 -21.14 -1.16 19.55
CA PHE A 3 -20.38 -0.40 20.57
C PHE A 3 -18.97 0.00 20.12
N LEU A 4 -18.23 -0.89 19.44
CA LEU A 4 -16.91 -0.55 18.88
C LEU A 4 -16.97 0.52 17.78
N THR A 5 -18.05 0.55 17.00
CA THR A 5 -18.20 1.51 15.90
C THR A 5 -18.72 2.87 16.37
N VAL A 6 -19.27 2.99 17.58
CA VAL A 6 -19.69 4.29 18.15
C VAL A 6 -18.50 5.21 18.35
N PHE A 7 -17.37 4.69 18.85
CA PHE A 7 -16.14 5.48 18.98
C PHE A 7 -15.71 6.09 17.63
N TRP A 8 -15.70 5.27 16.59
CA TRP A 8 -15.34 5.70 15.24
C TRP A 8 -16.37 6.66 14.62
N LYS A 9 -17.66 6.43 14.87
CA LYS A 9 -18.75 7.31 14.42
C LYS A 9 -18.71 8.69 15.06
N VAL A 10 -18.38 8.77 16.35
CA VAL A 10 -18.24 10.05 17.07
C VAL A 10 -17.01 10.81 16.57
N LEU A 11 -15.89 10.10 16.36
CA LEU A 11 -14.67 10.71 15.83
C LEU A 11 -14.87 11.29 14.42
N PHE A 12 -15.61 10.59 13.55
CA PHE A 12 -15.95 11.08 12.22
C PHE A 12 -17.13 12.05 12.17
N ALA A 13 -17.98 12.11 13.20
CA ALA A 13 -19.02 13.14 13.30
C ALA A 13 -18.43 14.55 13.49
N CYS A 14 -17.16 14.66 13.89
CA CYS A 14 -16.42 15.92 13.93
C CYS A 14 -16.06 16.46 12.54
N VAL A 15 -16.17 15.66 11.47
CA VAL A 15 -15.91 16.11 10.10
C VAL A 15 -17.18 16.76 9.54
N PRO A 16 -17.16 18.04 9.16
CA PRO A 16 -18.34 18.73 8.64
C PRO A 16 -18.78 18.13 7.29
N PRO A 17 -20.09 18.19 6.96
CA PRO A 17 -20.60 17.65 5.70
C PRO A 17 -19.97 18.36 4.48
N THR A 18 -19.80 17.62 3.40
CA THR A 18 -19.12 18.05 2.15
C THR A 18 -19.81 19.23 1.44
N GLU A 19 -21.09 19.48 1.74
CA GLU A 19 -21.86 20.62 1.20
C GLU A 19 -21.49 21.95 1.87
N TYR A 20 -20.83 21.92 3.03
CA TYR A 20 -20.42 23.13 3.72
C TYR A 20 -19.16 23.74 3.08
N TRP A 21 -19.26 24.99 2.63
CA TRP A 21 -18.14 25.78 2.08
C TRP A 21 -17.39 25.09 0.92
N ASN A 22 -18.13 24.54 -0.06
CA ASN A 22 -17.55 23.87 -1.24
C ASN A 22 -16.54 22.76 -0.87
N GLY A 23 -16.75 22.06 0.25
CA GLY A 23 -15.89 20.96 0.71
C GLY A 23 -14.56 21.38 1.34
N TRP A 24 -14.18 22.66 1.31
CA TRP A 24 -12.92 23.14 1.91
C TRP A 24 -12.89 22.94 3.43
N ALA A 25 -14.01 23.16 4.11
CA ALA A 25 -14.13 22.93 5.53
C ALA A 25 -13.95 21.44 5.88
N CYS A 26 -14.54 20.54 5.08
CA CYS A 26 -14.36 19.10 5.22
C CYS A 26 -12.89 18.69 5.05
N PHE A 27 -12.20 19.26 4.05
CA PHE A 27 -10.79 18.97 3.76
C PHE A 27 -9.85 19.41 4.89
N VAL A 28 -9.99 20.64 5.38
CA VAL A 28 -9.10 21.16 6.44
C VAL A 28 -9.33 20.42 7.76
N VAL A 29 -10.58 20.15 8.11
CA VAL A 29 -10.92 19.43 9.35
C VAL A 29 -10.47 17.97 9.28
N SER A 30 -10.65 17.29 8.15
CA SER A 30 -10.19 15.90 8.00
C SER A 30 -8.67 15.77 8.11
N ILE A 31 -7.91 16.64 7.43
CA ILE A 31 -6.44 16.67 7.56
C ILE A 31 -6.01 16.94 9.01
N SER A 32 -6.69 17.88 9.69
CA SER A 32 -6.37 18.21 11.08
C SER A 32 -6.62 17.04 12.03
N VAL A 33 -7.74 16.32 11.85
CA VAL A 33 -8.08 15.13 12.65
C VAL A 33 -7.10 13.99 12.38
N ILE A 34 -6.75 13.74 11.11
CA ILE A 34 -5.75 12.73 10.74
C ILE A 34 -4.40 13.08 11.39
N GLY A 35 -3.94 14.33 11.27
CA GLY A 35 -2.69 14.79 11.87
C GLY A 35 -2.65 14.61 13.39
N LEU A 36 -3.73 14.99 14.09
CA LEU A 36 -3.85 14.79 15.54
C LEU A 36 -3.84 13.31 15.92
N LEU A 37 -4.59 12.48 15.19
CA LEU A 37 -4.67 11.05 15.44
C LEU A 37 -3.30 10.37 15.22
N THR A 38 -2.60 10.73 14.15
CA THR A 38 -1.24 10.22 13.86
C THR A 38 -0.26 10.62 14.96
N ALA A 39 -0.33 11.85 15.49
CA ALA A 39 0.50 12.28 16.61
C ALA A 39 0.26 11.43 17.87
N ILE A 40 -1.01 11.23 18.26
CA ILE A 40 -1.38 10.41 19.41
C ILE A 40 -0.91 8.96 19.25
N ILE A 41 -1.08 8.38 18.05
CA ILE A 41 -0.62 7.01 17.76
C ILE A 41 0.91 6.91 17.85
N GLY A 42 1.64 7.93 17.36
CA GLY A 42 3.09 8.00 17.48
C GLY A 42 3.56 8.01 18.94
N ASP A 43 2.92 8.82 19.77
CA ASP A 43 3.24 8.91 21.20
C ASP A 43 2.95 7.57 21.92
N LEU A 44 1.80 6.94 21.64
CA LEU A 44 1.47 5.61 22.17
C LEU A 44 2.49 4.55 21.70
N ALA A 45 2.85 4.54 20.41
CA ALA A 45 3.79 3.57 19.85
C ALA A 45 5.19 3.68 20.48
N SER A 46 5.62 4.89 20.85
CA SER A 46 6.88 5.11 21.56
C SER A 46 6.84 4.54 23.00
N HIS A 47 5.75 4.79 23.73
CA HIS A 47 5.55 4.21 25.06
C HIS A 47 5.49 2.67 25.04
N PHE A 48 4.81 2.08 24.05
CA PHE A 48 4.82 0.63 23.86
C PHE A 48 6.21 0.10 23.48
N GLY A 49 6.96 0.82 22.62
CA GLY A 49 8.34 0.46 22.25
C GLY A 49 9.25 0.31 23.46
N CYS A 50 9.20 1.27 24.39
CA CYS A 50 9.91 1.23 25.66
C CYS A 50 9.60 -0.02 26.51
N THR A 51 8.35 -0.50 26.53
CA THR A 51 7.97 -1.70 27.29
C THR A 51 8.43 -3.01 26.66
N VAL A 52 8.57 -3.04 25.33
CA VAL A 52 8.98 -4.23 24.56
C VAL A 52 10.50 -4.28 24.35
N GLY A 53 11.22 -3.20 24.68
CA GLY A 53 12.67 -3.10 24.47
C GLY A 53 13.07 -2.88 23.01
N LEU A 54 12.13 -2.39 22.19
CA LEU A 54 12.38 -2.01 20.80
C LEU A 54 12.65 -0.51 20.72
N ARG A 55 13.43 -0.09 19.71
CA ARG A 55 13.71 1.32 19.50
C ARG A 55 12.44 2.04 19.07
N ASP A 56 12.03 3.07 19.81
CA ASP A 56 10.77 3.82 19.60
C ASP A 56 10.60 4.32 18.17
N THR A 57 11.70 4.71 17.52
CA THR A 57 11.68 5.15 16.13
C THR A 57 11.24 4.03 15.17
N VAL A 58 11.64 2.78 15.44
CA VAL A 58 11.31 1.63 14.58
C VAL A 58 9.85 1.25 14.78
N THR A 59 9.36 1.21 16.02
CA THR A 59 7.95 0.88 16.30
C THR A 59 7.01 1.95 15.73
N ALA A 60 7.29 3.23 15.97
CA ALA A 60 6.49 4.33 15.43
C ALA A 60 6.45 4.34 13.90
N VAL A 61 7.61 4.18 13.24
CA VAL A 61 7.67 4.16 11.76
C VAL A 61 6.91 2.97 11.18
N VAL A 62 7.00 1.77 11.77
CA VAL A 62 6.28 0.59 11.28
C VAL A 62 4.77 0.75 11.45
N PHE A 63 4.29 1.20 12.61
CA PHE A 63 2.86 1.41 12.82
C PHE A 63 2.28 2.50 11.92
N VAL A 64 3.01 3.59 11.71
CA VAL A 64 2.60 4.67 10.79
C VAL A 64 2.62 4.19 9.33
N ALA A 65 3.65 3.45 8.92
CA ALA A 65 3.75 2.89 7.58
C ALA A 65 2.65 1.85 7.30
N LEU A 66 2.33 0.99 8.28
CA LEU A 66 1.22 0.04 8.18
C LEU A 66 -0.14 0.77 8.14
N GLY A 67 -0.31 1.78 8.99
CA GLY A 67 -1.55 2.55 9.10
C GLY A 67 -1.90 3.34 7.84
N THR A 68 -0.91 3.66 7.00
CA THR A 68 -1.09 4.30 5.69
C THR A 68 -1.21 3.29 4.56
N SER A 69 -0.28 2.33 4.48
CA SER A 69 -0.23 1.37 3.37
C SER A 69 -1.43 0.43 3.29
N ILE A 70 -2.02 0.04 4.43
CA ILE A 70 -3.19 -0.84 4.46
C ILE A 70 -4.41 -0.18 3.79
N PRO A 71 -4.87 1.02 4.21
CA PRO A 71 -5.98 1.69 3.54
C PRO A 71 -5.66 2.05 2.08
N ASP A 72 -4.42 2.45 1.76
CA ASP A 72 -4.00 2.70 0.38
C ASP A 72 -4.12 1.44 -0.49
N THR A 73 -3.76 0.28 0.04
CA THR A 73 -3.90 -1.01 -0.65
C THR A 73 -5.37 -1.37 -0.86
N PHE A 74 -6.23 -1.15 0.14
CA PHE A 74 -7.67 -1.38 -0.01
C PHE A 74 -8.29 -0.45 -1.05
N ALA A 75 -7.94 0.84 -1.04
CA ALA A 75 -8.42 1.80 -2.03
C ALA A 75 -7.97 1.42 -3.45
N SER A 76 -6.70 1.02 -3.61
CA SER A 76 -6.16 0.58 -4.90
C SER A 76 -6.80 -0.73 -5.39
N LYS A 77 -7.05 -1.68 -4.49
CA LYS A 77 -7.77 -2.92 -4.80
C LYS A 77 -9.19 -2.63 -5.28
N VAL A 78 -9.92 -1.79 -4.55
CA VAL A 78 -11.30 -1.43 -4.91
C VAL A 78 -11.31 -0.71 -6.26
N ALA A 79 -10.40 0.24 -6.48
CA ALA A 79 -10.25 0.92 -7.77
C ALA A 79 -9.94 -0.07 -8.92
N ALA A 80 -9.05 -1.05 -8.71
CA ALA A 80 -8.72 -2.05 -9.71
C ALA A 80 -9.87 -3.02 -10.01
N THR A 81 -10.75 -3.27 -9.03
CA THR A 81 -11.90 -4.18 -9.20
C THR A 81 -13.09 -3.47 -9.86
N GLN A 82 -13.18 -2.15 -9.72
CA GLN A 82 -14.29 -1.35 -10.24
C GLN A 82 -14.00 -0.73 -11.61
N ASP A 83 -12.73 -0.64 -12.01
CA ASP A 83 -12.29 -0.04 -13.26
C ASP A 83 -11.79 -1.10 -14.24
N GLN A 84 -12.36 -1.14 -15.43
CA GLN A 84 -12.04 -2.12 -16.47
C GLN A 84 -10.59 -1.99 -16.96
N TYR A 85 -10.01 -0.79 -16.92
CA TYR A 85 -8.64 -0.53 -17.34
C TYR A 85 -7.66 -0.37 -16.18
N ALA A 86 -8.14 -0.46 -14.93
CA ALA A 86 -7.37 -0.30 -13.71
C ALA A 86 -6.52 1.00 -13.63
N ASP A 87 -6.79 2.00 -14.46
CA ASP A 87 -6.06 3.27 -14.51
C ASP A 87 -6.19 4.03 -13.18
N ALA A 88 -7.38 3.96 -12.57
CA ALA A 88 -7.64 4.54 -11.25
C ALA A 88 -6.76 3.92 -10.15
N SER A 89 -6.46 2.62 -10.24
CA SER A 89 -5.59 1.93 -9.27
C SER A 89 -4.14 2.38 -9.42
N VAL A 90 -3.64 2.47 -10.65
CA VAL A 90 -2.27 2.94 -10.94
C VAL A 90 -2.08 4.38 -10.45
N GLY A 91 -3.07 5.24 -10.68
CA GLY A 91 -3.09 6.61 -10.17
C GLY A 91 -3.04 6.67 -8.65
N ASN A 92 -3.80 5.82 -7.95
CA ASN A 92 -3.82 5.79 -6.50
C ASN A 92 -2.48 5.31 -5.91
N VAL A 93 -1.92 4.21 -6.42
CA VAL A 93 -0.63 3.67 -5.95
C VAL A 93 0.52 4.64 -6.22
N THR A 94 0.54 5.26 -7.40
CA THR A 94 1.61 6.19 -7.77
C THR A 94 1.47 7.50 -7.00
N GLY A 95 0.25 8.00 -6.83
CA GLY A 95 -0.06 9.24 -6.14
C GLY A 95 0.26 9.18 -4.64
N SER A 96 -0.19 8.15 -3.94
CA SER A 96 0.05 8.01 -2.49
C SER A 96 1.55 7.86 -2.18
N ASN A 97 2.29 7.08 -2.98
CA ASN A 97 3.74 6.95 -2.85
C ASN A 97 4.49 8.24 -3.15
N ALA A 98 4.08 8.99 -4.18
CA ALA A 98 4.67 10.28 -4.49
C ALA A 98 4.47 11.28 -3.34
N VAL A 99 3.26 11.34 -2.77
CA VAL A 99 2.97 12.18 -1.59
C VAL A 99 3.85 11.78 -0.40
N ASN A 100 4.00 10.49 -0.11
CA ASN A 100 4.82 10.03 1.02
C ASN A 100 6.30 10.44 0.88
N VAL A 101 6.87 10.33 -0.32
CA VAL A 101 8.28 10.68 -0.55
C VAL A 101 8.47 12.19 -0.62
N PHE A 102 7.69 12.89 -1.45
CA PHE A 102 7.89 14.33 -1.70
C PHE A 102 7.35 15.19 -0.56
N LEU A 103 6.12 14.95 -0.10
CA LEU A 103 5.52 15.73 0.97
C LEU A 103 5.90 15.20 2.36
N GLY A 104 5.97 13.88 2.55
CA GLY A 104 6.37 13.31 3.84
C GLY A 104 7.84 13.59 4.17
N ILE A 105 8.77 13.07 3.37
CA ILE A 105 10.21 13.20 3.63
C ILE A 105 10.76 14.51 3.08
N GLY A 106 10.40 14.88 1.84
CA GLY A 106 10.98 16.04 1.15
C GLY A 106 10.68 17.38 1.83
N VAL A 107 9.42 17.63 2.22
CA VAL A 107 9.06 18.86 2.93
C VAL A 107 9.67 18.89 4.33
N ALA A 108 9.61 17.79 5.08
CA ALA A 108 10.21 17.72 6.42
C ALA A 108 11.71 18.03 6.41
N TRP A 109 12.45 17.46 5.44
CA TRP A 109 13.86 17.73 5.26
C TRP A 109 14.13 19.18 4.84
N SER A 110 13.31 19.73 3.95
CA SER A 110 13.42 21.13 3.51
C SER A 110 13.21 22.10 4.67
N VAL A 111 12.19 21.87 5.51
CA VAL A 111 11.92 22.67 6.70
C VAL A 111 13.09 22.60 7.70
N ALA A 112 13.62 21.39 7.95
CA ALA A 112 14.77 21.22 8.82
C ALA A 112 16.00 21.96 8.28
N ALA A 113 16.32 21.79 7.00
CA ALA A 113 17.46 22.45 6.36
C ALA A 113 17.36 23.99 6.44
N VAL A 114 16.17 24.56 6.16
CA VAL A 114 15.94 26.00 6.26
C VAL A 114 16.08 26.48 7.71
N TYR A 115 15.51 25.76 8.68
CA TYR A 115 15.61 26.12 10.10
C TYR A 115 17.06 26.21 10.60
N TRP A 116 17.89 25.21 10.28
CA TRP A 116 19.31 25.21 10.66
C TRP A 116 20.12 26.28 9.92
N ARG A 117 19.78 26.56 8.66
CA ARG A 117 20.38 27.67 7.89
C ARG A 117 20.09 29.03 8.53
N VAL A 118 18.87 29.27 9.02
CA VAL A 118 18.51 30.51 9.72
C VAL A 118 19.27 30.66 11.03
N LYS A 119 19.56 29.55 11.74
CA LYS A 119 20.38 29.57 12.96
C LYS A 119 21.88 29.73 12.71
N GLY A 120 22.34 29.70 11.46
CA GLY A 120 23.77 29.81 11.12
C GLY A 120 24.58 28.55 11.42
N GLU A 121 23.93 27.43 11.71
CA GLU A 121 24.58 26.15 11.99
C GLU A 121 24.48 25.20 10.78
N GLN A 122 25.41 24.25 10.70
CA GLN A 122 25.36 23.24 9.64
C GLN A 122 24.40 22.11 10.03
N PHE A 123 23.45 21.81 9.15
CA PHE A 123 22.56 20.67 9.31
C PHE A 123 23.34 19.37 9.07
N ARG A 124 23.83 18.76 10.15
CA ARG A 124 24.54 17.47 10.12
C ARG A 124 23.57 16.36 10.49
N VAL A 125 23.35 15.45 9.55
CA VAL A 125 22.49 14.27 9.75
C VAL A 125 23.39 13.04 9.73
N ASP A 126 23.49 12.34 10.85
CA ASP A 126 24.25 11.10 10.93
C ASP A 126 23.44 9.97 10.27
N PRO A 127 23.97 9.31 9.22
CA PRO A 127 23.22 8.31 8.46
C PRO A 127 22.92 7.02 9.25
N GLY A 128 23.55 6.81 10.41
CA GLY A 128 23.24 5.69 11.31
C GLY A 128 23.08 4.35 10.60
N SER A 129 21.98 3.65 10.89
CA SER A 129 21.60 2.37 10.26
C SER A 129 20.80 2.52 8.95
N LEU A 130 20.64 3.73 8.41
CA LEU A 130 19.84 3.96 7.19
C LEU A 130 20.41 3.18 6.01
N ALA A 131 21.75 3.10 5.89
CA ALA A 131 22.41 2.33 4.83
C ALA A 131 22.02 0.85 4.87
N PHE A 132 21.91 0.26 6.07
CA PHE A 132 21.47 -1.13 6.24
C PHE A 132 20.00 -1.31 5.83
N SER A 133 19.11 -0.44 6.31
CA SER A 133 17.68 -0.49 5.96
C SER A 133 17.43 -0.30 4.47
N VAL A 134 18.13 0.64 3.81
CA VAL A 134 18.02 0.88 2.36
C VAL A 134 18.53 -0.32 1.57
N THR A 135 19.66 -0.92 1.98
CA THR A 135 20.21 -2.10 1.30
C THR A 135 19.24 -3.29 1.40
N LEU A 136 18.71 -3.55 2.59
CA LEU A 136 17.73 -4.61 2.82
C LEU A 136 16.48 -4.37 1.97
N PHE A 137 15.89 -3.17 2.02
CA PHE A 137 14.71 -2.83 1.22
C PHE A 137 14.96 -3.03 -0.28
N THR A 138 16.12 -2.62 -0.77
CA THR A 138 16.50 -2.75 -2.18
C THR A 138 16.61 -4.21 -2.60
N ILE A 139 17.22 -5.08 -1.77
CA ILE A 139 17.30 -6.52 -2.03
C ILE A 139 15.90 -7.14 -2.12
N PHE A 140 15.03 -6.86 -1.15
CA PHE A 140 13.65 -7.36 -1.17
C PHE A 140 12.87 -6.83 -2.37
N ALA A 141 13.04 -5.57 -2.75
CA ALA A 141 12.41 -4.99 -3.93
C ALA A 141 12.84 -5.71 -5.22
N PHE A 142 14.13 -6.03 -5.36
CA PHE A 142 14.62 -6.82 -6.50
C PHE A 142 14.07 -8.24 -6.51
N ILE A 143 13.99 -8.91 -5.35
CA ILE A 143 13.37 -10.24 -5.24
C ILE A 143 11.90 -10.19 -5.67
N CYS A 144 11.13 -9.22 -5.14
CA CYS A 144 9.73 -9.04 -5.53
C CYS A 144 9.59 -8.76 -7.03
N MET A 145 10.42 -7.89 -7.60
CA MET A 145 10.41 -7.61 -9.03
C MET A 145 10.71 -8.86 -9.85
N ALA A 146 11.71 -9.66 -9.45
CA ALA A 146 12.05 -10.91 -10.12
C ALA A 146 10.90 -11.93 -10.07
N VAL A 147 10.22 -12.05 -8.93
CA VAL A 147 9.03 -12.92 -8.77
C VAL A 147 7.86 -12.46 -9.64
N LEU A 148 7.62 -11.16 -9.72
CA LEU A 148 6.55 -10.61 -10.58
C LEU A 148 6.87 -10.84 -12.07
N LEU A 149 8.10 -10.56 -12.49
CA LEU A 149 8.54 -10.76 -13.87
C LEU A 149 8.56 -12.24 -14.26
N SER A 150 8.96 -13.14 -13.36
CA SER A 150 8.88 -14.58 -13.63
C SER A 150 7.44 -15.05 -13.76
N GLY A 151 6.52 -14.54 -12.94
CA GLY A 151 5.09 -14.80 -13.09
C GLY A 151 4.52 -14.33 -14.43
N VAL A 152 4.89 -13.13 -14.89
CA VAL A 152 4.47 -12.60 -16.20
C VAL A 152 5.08 -13.41 -17.36
N ALA A 153 6.36 -13.75 -17.28
CA ALA A 153 7.04 -14.56 -18.30
C ALA A 153 6.43 -15.96 -18.41
N LEU A 154 6.14 -16.60 -17.26
CA LEU A 154 5.47 -17.90 -17.20
C LEU A 154 4.04 -17.83 -17.74
N GLY A 155 3.29 -16.77 -17.43
CA GLY A 155 1.95 -16.54 -18.00
C GLY A 155 1.97 -16.36 -19.52
N ALA A 156 2.98 -15.66 -20.05
CA ALA A 156 3.15 -15.50 -21.49
C ALA A 156 3.47 -16.83 -22.20
N GLN A 157 4.32 -17.67 -21.59
CA GLN A 157 4.64 -19.02 -22.12
C GLN A 157 3.44 -19.97 -22.08
N TRP A 158 2.54 -19.78 -21.10
CA TRP A 158 1.27 -20.49 -21.01
C TRP A 158 0.32 -20.11 -22.16
N ALA A 159 0.21 -18.81 -22.47
CA ALA A 159 -0.61 -18.32 -23.57
C ALA A 159 -0.13 -18.85 -24.94
N THR A 160 1.16 -19.19 -25.07
CA THR A 160 1.73 -19.79 -26.29
C THR A 160 1.66 -21.31 -26.33
N GLY A 161 1.15 -21.98 -25.28
CA GLY A 161 0.97 -23.44 -25.23
C GLY A 161 2.25 -24.25 -25.07
N GLU A 162 3.33 -23.64 -24.57
CA GLU A 162 4.67 -24.26 -24.57
C GLU A 162 5.07 -24.88 -23.21
N LEU A 163 4.24 -24.75 -22.16
CA LEU A 163 4.52 -25.27 -20.81
C LEU A 163 3.40 -26.15 -20.23
N ASP A 164 3.81 -27.19 -19.49
CA ASP A 164 2.94 -28.08 -18.72
C ASP A 164 2.30 -27.31 -17.53
N PRO A 165 0.97 -27.35 -17.37
CA PRO A 165 0.27 -26.35 -16.57
C PRO A 165 0.18 -26.56 -15.06
N ALA A 166 0.57 -27.72 -14.53
CA ALA A 166 0.40 -28.06 -13.12
C ALA A 166 1.13 -27.16 -12.09
N PRO A 167 2.38 -26.69 -12.30
CA PRO A 167 3.07 -25.88 -11.29
C PRO A 167 2.55 -24.44 -11.21
N LEU A 168 1.96 -23.89 -12.28
CA LEU A 168 1.52 -22.48 -12.35
C LEU A 168 0.30 -22.17 -11.48
N CYS A 169 -0.67 -23.10 -11.38
CA CYS A 169 -1.91 -22.87 -10.59
C CYS A 169 -1.59 -22.65 -9.10
N SER A 170 -0.50 -23.25 -8.59
CA SER A 170 -0.04 -23.10 -7.20
C SER A 170 0.67 -21.78 -6.91
N MET A 171 1.21 -21.13 -7.94
CA MET A 171 2.09 -19.96 -7.83
C MET A 171 1.33 -18.65 -8.04
N TRP A 172 0.09 -18.73 -8.54
CA TRP A 172 -0.76 -17.62 -8.90
C TRP A 172 -2.10 -17.56 -8.10
N PRO A 173 -2.09 -17.61 -6.75
CA PRO A 173 -3.31 -17.45 -5.95
C PRO A 173 -3.88 -16.01 -5.97
N PHE A 174 -3.32 -15.09 -6.78
CA PHE A 174 -3.62 -13.66 -6.77
C PHE A 174 -4.04 -13.07 -8.13
N ALA A 175 -4.41 -13.87 -9.14
CA ALA A 175 -5.16 -13.32 -10.28
C ALA A 175 -6.52 -12.81 -9.82
N PRO A 176 -6.94 -11.60 -10.20
CA PRO A 176 -8.35 -11.31 -10.30
C PRO A 176 -8.97 -12.24 -11.37
N GLU A 177 -10.03 -12.97 -11.00
CA GLU A 177 -10.81 -13.89 -11.85
C GLU A 177 -11.25 -13.26 -13.20
N GLU A 178 -11.33 -11.94 -13.26
CA GLU A 178 -11.82 -11.16 -14.40
C GLU A 178 -10.80 -11.06 -15.55
N GLN A 179 -9.49 -10.98 -15.26
CA GLN A 179 -8.43 -11.01 -16.29
C GLN A 179 -8.25 -12.41 -16.89
N LEU A 180 -8.64 -13.45 -16.14
CA LEU A 180 -8.61 -14.83 -16.60
C LEU A 180 -9.76 -15.10 -17.59
N GLY A 181 -10.90 -14.41 -17.45
CA GLY A 181 -12.06 -14.56 -18.35
C GLY A 181 -11.77 -14.15 -19.79
N ASP A 182 -11.02 -13.06 -20.00
CA ASP A 182 -10.67 -12.59 -21.35
C ASP A 182 -9.54 -13.40 -22.01
N LEU A 183 -8.62 -13.96 -21.21
CA LEU A 183 -7.55 -14.85 -21.70
C LEU A 183 -8.03 -16.30 -21.91
N THR A 184 -9.12 -16.72 -21.26
CA THR A 184 -9.68 -18.08 -21.37
C THR A 184 -10.89 -18.19 -22.28
N ALA A 185 -11.33 -17.10 -22.93
CA ALA A 185 -12.40 -17.14 -23.92
C ALA A 185 -12.08 -18.11 -25.08
N ASP A 186 -10.80 -18.36 -25.34
CA ASP A 186 -10.29 -19.34 -26.32
C ASP A 186 -9.61 -20.59 -25.68
N ALA A 187 -9.61 -20.72 -24.35
CA ALA A 187 -8.89 -21.80 -23.68
C ALA A 187 -9.76 -23.05 -23.46
N GLU A 188 -9.28 -24.20 -23.94
CA GLU A 188 -9.93 -25.52 -23.80
C GLU A 188 -9.97 -26.03 -22.34
N TYR A 189 -9.20 -25.41 -21.44
CA TYR A 189 -9.05 -25.79 -20.04
C TYR A 189 -9.11 -24.58 -19.07
N ARG A 190 -9.73 -24.77 -17.90
CA ARG A 190 -9.86 -23.81 -16.79
C ARG A 190 -9.08 -24.29 -15.57
N CYS A 191 -8.31 -23.40 -14.93
CA CYS A 191 -7.65 -23.69 -13.64
C CYS A 191 -8.70 -23.67 -12.51
N ASP A 192 -8.87 -24.80 -11.80
CA ASP A 192 -9.72 -24.88 -10.61
C ASP A 192 -8.90 -24.51 -9.37
N MET A 193 -9.03 -23.27 -8.91
CA MET A 193 -8.30 -22.71 -7.76
C MET A 193 -8.59 -23.45 -6.44
N HIS A 194 -9.71 -24.18 -6.34
CA HIS A 194 -10.07 -24.94 -5.14
C HIS A 194 -9.33 -26.28 -5.05
N LYS A 195 -8.92 -26.83 -6.20
CA LYS A 195 -8.25 -28.13 -6.30
C LYS A 195 -6.78 -28.03 -6.71
N GLY A 196 -6.35 -26.89 -7.25
CA GLY A 196 -5.02 -26.73 -7.83
C GLY A 196 -4.81 -27.61 -9.07
N GLU A 197 -5.89 -28.01 -9.73
CA GLU A 197 -5.90 -28.92 -10.87
C GLU A 197 -6.55 -28.26 -12.08
N MET A 198 -6.24 -28.78 -13.26
CA MET A 198 -6.76 -28.31 -14.51
C MET A 198 -8.04 -29.07 -14.89
N THR A 199 -9.12 -28.35 -15.20
CA THR A 199 -10.41 -28.94 -15.59
C THR A 199 -10.79 -28.51 -17.01
N PRO A 200 -11.43 -29.36 -17.83
CA PRO A 200 -11.89 -28.96 -19.15
C PRO A 200 -12.91 -27.81 -19.04
N ALA A 201 -12.77 -26.78 -19.86
CA ALA A 201 -13.74 -25.68 -19.89
C ALA A 201 -15.06 -26.22 -20.47
N SER A 202 -16.10 -26.37 -19.64
CA SER A 202 -17.42 -26.74 -20.12
C SER A 202 -17.98 -25.60 -20.98
N ARG A 203 -18.15 -25.82 -22.30
CA ARG A 203 -18.93 -24.92 -23.15
C ARG A 203 -20.37 -24.87 -22.61
N SER A 204 -20.74 -23.77 -21.99
CA SER A 204 -22.13 -23.43 -21.63
C SER A 204 -22.51 -22.12 -22.29
#